data_AF-A0A1F9DYP6-F1
#
_entry.id   AF-A0A1F9DYP6-F1
#
_cell.length_a   1.000
_cell.length_b   1.000
_cell.length_c   1.000
_cell.angle_alpha   90.00
_cell.angle_beta   90.00
_cell.angle_gamma   90.00
#
_symmetry.space_group_name_H-M   'P 1'
#
loop_
_entity.id
_entity.type
_entity.pdbx_description
1 polymer ?
#
loop_
_entity_poly.entity_id
_entity_poly.type
_entity_poly.pdbx_seq_one_letter_code
_entity_poly.pdbx_strand_id
1 'polypeptide(L)'
;MDLQRINVKFFVENPDGILLTDFIRIFNSWIQASDGEYYDIADYHHVHAGPGVLLIAHEANISIDNTGNRLGLLYNRKQPLSGNNREKLDFVFRSALEFCRRIEEEPAPQGKIKFGGNEFLFLINDRLLAPNSAATFRDVSPDLEKIAKTLYAGAEFLMDHRNDAREIFAVKVKSLVHFEVLELLHNLQDHRELKKEGSWDTTRSLSK
;
A
#
# COMPACT_ATOMS: atom_id res chain seq x y z
N MET A 1 11.98 -13.77 7.91
CA MET A 1 11.19 -12.88 8.81
C MET A 1 9.71 -13.06 8.51
N ASP A 2 8.83 -13.10 9.51
CA ASP A 2 7.37 -13.09 9.30
C ASP A 2 6.86 -11.65 9.28
N LEU A 3 6.42 -11.15 8.13
CA LEU A 3 6.04 -9.73 7.99
C LEU A 3 4.69 -9.44 8.65
N GLN A 4 4.64 -8.37 9.45
CA GLN A 4 3.45 -7.85 10.13
C GLN A 4 3.51 -6.32 10.17
N ARG A 5 2.39 -5.65 10.53
CA ARG A 5 2.32 -4.17 10.60
C ARG A 5 2.84 -3.49 9.33
N ILE A 6 2.51 -4.09 8.18
CA ILE A 6 2.97 -3.67 6.87
C ILE A 6 2.19 -2.44 6.44
N ASN A 7 2.91 -1.39 6.06
CA ASN A 7 2.33 -0.16 5.56
C ASN A 7 2.83 0.13 4.15
N VAL A 8 1.96 0.69 3.31
CA VAL A 8 2.30 1.06 1.93
C VAL A 8 1.72 2.43 1.63
N LYS A 9 2.56 3.30 1.06
CA LYS A 9 2.15 4.61 0.55
C LYS A 9 2.29 4.67 -0.96
N PHE A 10 1.22 5.10 -1.63
CA PHE A 10 1.24 5.54 -3.03
C PHE A 10 1.14 7.05 -3.07
N PHE A 11 1.93 7.68 -3.94
CA PHE A 11 2.06 9.13 -3.98
C PHE A 11 1.06 9.74 -4.95
N VAL A 12 0.60 10.94 -4.64
CA VAL A 12 -0.18 11.76 -5.58
C VAL A 12 0.76 12.28 -6.66
N GLU A 13 0.34 12.22 -7.93
CA GLU A 13 1.11 12.72 -9.08
C GLU A 13 1.27 14.23 -9.06
N ASN A 14 0.15 14.95 -8.90
CA ASN A 14 0.10 16.39 -8.84
C ASN A 14 -0.56 16.85 -7.53
N PRO A 15 0.23 17.16 -6.48
CA PRO A 15 -0.32 17.59 -5.21
C PRO A 15 -0.80 19.06 -5.21
N ASP A 16 -0.51 19.83 -6.27
CA ASP A 16 -0.81 21.26 -6.30
C ASP A 16 -2.31 21.53 -6.29
N GLY A 17 -2.74 22.38 -5.35
CA GLY A 17 -4.15 22.76 -5.21
C GLY A 17 -5.04 21.69 -4.57
N ILE A 18 -4.48 20.59 -4.06
CA ILE A 18 -5.22 19.61 -3.27
C ILE A 18 -5.44 20.15 -1.86
N LEU A 19 -6.71 20.24 -1.46
CA LEU A 19 -7.10 20.64 -0.12
C LEU A 19 -7.36 19.40 0.72
N LEU A 20 -6.55 19.22 1.77
CA LEU A 20 -6.69 18.07 2.69
C LEU A 20 -8.09 17.99 3.33
N THR A 21 -8.76 19.14 3.52
CA THR A 21 -10.12 19.23 4.04
C THR A 21 -11.18 18.55 3.16
N ASP A 22 -10.90 18.35 1.87
CA ASP A 22 -11.83 17.64 0.98
C ASP A 22 -11.93 16.16 1.38
N PHE A 23 -10.83 15.55 1.83
CA PHE A 23 -10.81 14.17 2.30
C PHE A 23 -11.57 13.96 3.61
N ILE A 24 -11.72 15.00 4.43
CA ILE A 24 -12.60 14.93 5.60
C ILE A 24 -14.04 14.67 5.15
N ARG A 25 -14.50 15.31 4.06
CA ARG A 25 -15.86 15.08 3.53
C ARG A 25 -15.99 13.69 2.92
N ILE A 26 -14.99 13.24 2.15
CA ILE A 26 -14.95 11.89 1.57
C ILE A 26 -15.01 10.83 2.68
N PHE A 27 -14.14 10.92 3.67
CA PHE A 27 -14.09 9.91 4.74
C PHE A 27 -15.35 9.93 5.61
N ASN A 28 -16.00 11.09 5.81
CA ASN A 28 -17.29 11.15 6.48
C ASN A 28 -18.38 10.43 5.67
N SER A 29 -18.40 10.58 4.34
CA SER A 29 -19.37 9.84 3.50
C SER A 29 -19.14 8.34 3.57
N TRP A 30 -17.88 7.90 3.63
CA TRP A 30 -17.53 6.49 3.78
C TRP A 30 -17.95 5.91 5.12
N ILE A 31 -17.76 6.64 6.22
CA ILE A 31 -18.22 6.25 7.56
C ILE A 31 -19.75 6.07 7.53
N GLN A 32 -20.48 7.06 7.01
CA GLN A 32 -21.95 7.04 6.94
C GLN A 32 -22.51 5.92 6.07
N ALA A 33 -21.79 5.54 5.01
CA ALA A 33 -22.20 4.47 4.10
C ALA A 33 -21.78 3.07 4.55
N SER A 34 -20.91 2.95 5.56
CA SER A 34 -20.42 1.66 6.06
C SER A 34 -21.24 1.14 7.24
N ASP A 35 -21.32 -0.18 7.41
CA ASP A 35 -21.92 -0.81 8.59
C ASP A 35 -20.85 -1.04 9.68
N GLY A 36 -20.31 0.06 10.20
CA GLY A 36 -19.34 0.03 11.30
C GLY A 36 -17.90 -0.37 10.91
N GLU A 37 -17.56 -0.34 9.62
CA GLU A 37 -16.19 -0.61 9.16
C GLU A 37 -15.22 0.48 9.61
N TYR A 38 -15.65 1.74 9.50
CA TYR A 38 -14.88 2.94 9.85
C TYR A 38 -15.43 3.57 11.12
N TYR A 39 -14.54 4.02 12.00
CA TYR A 39 -14.89 4.48 13.33
C TYR A 39 -14.88 6.01 13.45
N ASP A 40 -13.83 6.65 12.95
CA ASP A 40 -13.64 8.09 13.14
C ASP A 40 -12.59 8.65 12.16
N ILE A 41 -12.45 9.98 12.15
CA ILE A 41 -11.42 10.72 11.41
C ILE A 41 -10.55 11.49 12.41
N ALA A 42 -9.23 11.33 12.30
CA ALA A 42 -8.27 12.22 12.96
C ALA A 42 -7.75 13.26 11.96
N ASP A 43 -7.82 14.54 12.35
CA ASP A 43 -7.42 15.67 11.50
C ASP A 43 -6.10 16.30 11.97
N TYR A 44 -5.04 16.07 11.19
CA TYR A 44 -3.72 16.66 11.35
C TYR A 44 -3.30 17.50 10.14
N HIS A 45 -4.24 18.01 9.33
CA HIS A 45 -3.89 18.77 8.12
C HIS A 45 -3.03 20.02 8.40
N HIS A 46 -3.16 20.58 9.61
CA HIS A 46 -2.39 21.74 10.07
C HIS A 46 -0.93 21.40 10.46
N VAL A 47 -0.61 20.11 10.61
CA VAL A 47 0.75 19.65 10.96
C VAL A 47 1.58 19.60 9.68
N HIS A 48 2.56 20.51 9.58
CA HIS A 48 3.48 20.57 8.46
C HIS A 48 4.24 19.24 8.29
N ALA A 49 4.30 18.73 7.05
CA ALA A 49 4.89 17.42 6.71
C ALA A 49 4.41 16.28 7.61
N GLY A 50 3.14 16.33 8.04
CA GLY A 50 2.55 15.39 8.99
C GLY A 50 1.59 14.38 8.37
N PRO A 51 0.86 13.64 9.23
CA PRO A 51 -0.06 12.57 8.84
C PRO A 51 -1.26 12.99 7.98
N GLY A 52 -1.53 14.29 7.89
CA GLY A 52 -2.68 14.84 7.15
C GLY A 52 -4.01 14.38 7.74
N VAL A 53 -4.90 13.83 6.91
CA VAL A 53 -6.22 13.37 7.34
C VAL A 53 -6.23 11.84 7.40
N LEU A 54 -6.63 11.29 8.55
CA LEU A 54 -6.57 9.86 8.84
C LEU A 54 -7.97 9.29 9.11
N LEU A 55 -8.40 8.31 8.32
CA LEU A 55 -9.55 7.46 8.56
C LEU A 55 -9.18 6.26 9.44
N ILE A 56 -9.87 6.11 10.56
CA ILE A 56 -9.63 5.09 11.57
C ILE A 56 -10.60 3.93 11.35
N ALA A 57 -10.08 2.71 11.19
CA ALA A 57 -10.88 1.48 11.11
C ALA A 57 -10.27 0.38 11.99
N HIS A 58 -10.95 -0.74 12.22
CA HIS A 58 -10.40 -1.85 13.02
C HIS A 58 -9.11 -2.42 12.42
N GLU A 59 -9.18 -2.75 11.14
CA GLU A 59 -8.24 -3.58 10.40
C GLU A 59 -7.00 -2.79 9.95
N ALA A 60 -7.23 -1.59 9.42
CA ALA A 60 -6.18 -0.71 8.92
C ALA A 60 -6.59 0.76 9.05
N ASN A 61 -5.60 1.62 9.18
CA ASN A 61 -5.77 3.06 9.19
C ASN A 61 -5.40 3.60 7.81
N ILE A 62 -6.24 4.45 7.20
CA ILE A 62 -6.01 5.01 5.86
C ILE A 62 -5.80 6.51 6.01
N SER A 63 -4.65 7.05 5.58
CA SER A 63 -4.41 8.49 5.65
C SER A 63 -4.03 9.09 4.31
N ILE A 64 -4.45 10.34 4.10
CA ILE A 64 -3.83 11.23 3.11
C ILE A 64 -2.64 11.90 3.79
N ASP A 65 -1.52 11.20 3.73
CA ASP A 65 -0.30 11.49 4.46
C ASP A 65 0.63 12.41 3.67
N ASN A 66 1.13 13.46 4.32
CA ASN A 66 2.09 14.40 3.75
C ASN A 66 3.48 14.28 4.41
N THR A 67 3.74 13.19 5.14
CA THR A 67 5.06 12.94 5.73
C THR A 67 6.15 13.01 4.66
N GLY A 68 7.20 13.79 4.96
CA GLY A 68 8.30 14.05 4.04
C GLY A 68 7.97 15.04 2.91
N ASN A 69 6.91 15.85 3.04
CA ASN A 69 6.42 16.79 2.01
C ASN A 69 6.07 16.08 0.69
N ARG A 70 5.59 14.84 0.79
CA ARG A 70 5.20 14.02 -0.35
C ARG A 70 3.79 13.54 -0.10
N LEU A 71 2.80 14.20 -0.67
CA LEU A 71 1.40 13.82 -0.48
C LEU A 71 1.13 12.43 -1.07
N GLY A 72 0.36 11.60 -0.36
CA GLY A 72 0.00 10.27 -0.82
C GLY A 72 -1.00 9.57 0.08
N LEU A 73 -1.55 8.47 -0.39
CA LEU A 73 -2.38 7.58 0.42
C LEU A 73 -1.49 6.57 1.12
N LEU A 74 -1.52 6.57 2.45
CA LEU A 74 -0.82 5.62 3.30
C LEU A 74 -1.82 4.64 3.91
N TYR A 75 -1.72 3.37 3.52
CA TYR A 75 -2.41 2.26 4.14
C TYR A 75 -1.56 1.72 5.29
N ASN A 76 -2.12 1.70 6.51
CA ASN A 76 -1.42 1.23 7.71
C ASN A 76 -2.10 -0.01 8.28
N ARG A 77 -1.55 -1.21 8.05
CA ARG A 77 -2.11 -2.46 8.58
C ARG A 77 -1.94 -2.50 10.10
N LYS A 78 -3.06 -2.64 10.84
CA LYS A 78 -3.02 -2.80 12.30
C LYS A 78 -3.10 -4.26 12.68
N GLN A 79 -4.10 -4.99 12.21
CA GLN A 79 -4.27 -6.36 12.67
C GLN A 79 -3.21 -7.30 12.05
N PRO A 80 -2.82 -8.38 12.74
CA PRO A 80 -1.98 -9.41 12.13
C PRO A 80 -2.60 -9.94 10.83
N LEU A 81 -1.74 -10.43 9.94
CA LEU A 81 -2.16 -11.21 8.77
C LEU A 81 -1.64 -12.62 8.89
N SER A 82 -2.47 -13.59 8.48
CA SER A 82 -2.09 -14.99 8.30
C SER A 82 -1.47 -15.21 6.92
N GLY A 83 -0.99 -16.43 6.67
CA GLY A 83 -0.35 -16.80 5.41
C GLY A 83 1.14 -16.50 5.37
N ASN A 84 1.76 -16.74 4.21
CA ASN A 84 3.16 -16.41 3.96
C ASN A 84 3.33 -14.93 3.59
N ASN A 85 4.57 -14.43 3.62
CA ASN A 85 4.86 -13.02 3.32
C ASN A 85 4.32 -12.57 1.95
N ARG A 86 4.35 -13.43 0.94
CA ARG A 86 3.83 -13.08 -0.38
C ARG A 86 2.32 -12.82 -0.35
N GLU A 87 1.57 -13.68 0.33
CA GLU A 87 0.12 -13.50 0.49
C GLU A 87 -0.22 -12.22 1.27
N LYS A 88 0.55 -11.91 2.31
CA LYS A 88 0.38 -10.67 3.09
C LYS A 88 0.68 -9.42 2.26
N LEU A 89 1.74 -9.45 1.46
CA LEU A 89 2.09 -8.36 0.54
C LEU A 89 1.01 -8.20 -0.53
N ASP A 90 0.58 -9.29 -1.18
CA ASP A 90 -0.50 -9.26 -2.17
C ASP A 90 -1.79 -8.63 -1.56
N PHE A 91 -2.14 -8.97 -0.32
CA PHE A 91 -3.28 -8.40 0.39
C PHE A 91 -3.10 -6.89 0.66
N VAL A 92 -1.97 -6.48 1.23
CA VAL A 92 -1.73 -5.09 1.65
C VAL A 92 -1.63 -4.16 0.45
N PHE A 93 -0.87 -4.54 -0.58
CA PHE A 93 -0.74 -3.73 -1.80
C PHE A 93 -2.07 -3.61 -2.54
N ARG A 94 -2.83 -4.71 -2.67
CA ARG A 94 -4.17 -4.66 -3.25
C ARG A 94 -5.10 -3.75 -2.45
N SER A 95 -5.10 -3.86 -1.13
CA SER A 95 -5.95 -3.03 -0.27
C SER A 95 -5.60 -1.54 -0.41
N ALA A 96 -4.31 -1.19 -0.40
CA ALA A 96 -3.85 0.18 -0.58
C ALA A 96 -4.25 0.74 -1.95
N LEU A 97 -4.05 -0.02 -3.03
CA LEU A 97 -4.43 0.38 -4.38
C LEU A 97 -5.95 0.50 -4.55
N GLU A 98 -6.73 -0.36 -3.89
CA GLU A 98 -8.18 -0.27 -3.91
C GLU A 98 -8.70 1.01 -3.24
N PHE A 99 -8.08 1.44 -2.15
CA PHE A 99 -8.36 2.76 -1.57
C PHE A 99 -7.93 3.90 -2.49
N CYS A 100 -6.80 3.77 -3.20
CA CYS A 100 -6.40 4.76 -4.20
C CYS A 100 -7.47 4.87 -5.30
N ARG A 101 -7.89 3.74 -5.89
CA ARG A 101 -8.93 3.65 -6.92
C ARG A 101 -10.23 4.29 -6.44
N ARG A 102 -10.68 3.94 -5.23
CA ARG A 102 -11.91 4.49 -4.64
C ARG A 102 -11.85 6.02 -4.52
N ILE A 103 -10.71 6.58 -4.11
CA ILE A 103 -10.52 8.04 -4.05
C ILE A 103 -10.49 8.68 -5.43
N GLU A 104 -9.84 8.06 -6.43
CA GLU A 104 -9.84 8.59 -7.80
C GLU A 104 -11.25 8.64 -8.42
N GLU A 105 -12.16 7.80 -7.94
CA GLU A 105 -13.56 7.74 -8.37
C GLU A 105 -14.49 8.67 -7.58
N GLU A 106 -14.00 9.32 -6.51
CA GLU A 106 -14.82 10.22 -5.72
C GLU A 106 -15.24 11.46 -6.52
N PRO A 107 -16.53 11.87 -6.42
CA PRO A 107 -17.02 13.07 -7.08
C PRO A 107 -16.32 14.37 -6.64
N ALA A 108 -15.73 14.40 -5.46
CA ALA A 108 -14.96 15.55 -4.98
C ALA A 108 -13.64 15.04 -4.39
N PRO A 109 -12.49 15.55 -4.84
CA PRO A 109 -12.31 16.58 -5.86
C PRO A 109 -12.33 15.96 -7.28
N GLN A 110 -13.48 15.97 -7.98
CA GLN A 110 -13.62 15.37 -9.31
C GLN A 110 -12.50 15.83 -10.25
N GLY A 111 -11.75 14.86 -10.78
CA GLY A 111 -10.71 15.05 -11.79
C GLY A 111 -9.38 15.64 -11.30
N LYS A 112 -9.16 15.80 -9.99
CA LYS A 112 -7.92 16.42 -9.48
C LYS A 112 -6.90 15.47 -8.87
N ILE A 113 -7.32 14.33 -8.32
CA ILE A 113 -6.39 13.42 -7.66
C ILE A 113 -6.14 12.18 -8.51
N LYS A 114 -4.85 11.96 -8.79
CA LYS A 114 -4.31 10.77 -9.41
C LYS A 114 -3.13 10.29 -8.58
N PHE A 115 -3.08 8.98 -8.34
CA PHE A 115 -1.94 8.36 -7.67
C PHE A 115 -1.00 7.78 -8.71
N GLY A 116 0.28 8.13 -8.59
CA GLY A 116 1.30 7.63 -9.50
C GLY A 116 1.62 6.18 -9.19
N GLY A 117 1.46 5.30 -10.17
CA GLY A 117 1.77 3.89 -10.02
C GLY A 117 3.26 3.56 -10.15
N ASN A 118 4.14 4.52 -10.44
CA ASN A 118 5.57 4.26 -10.64
C ASN A 118 6.41 4.32 -9.36
N GLU A 119 5.86 4.76 -8.23
CA GLU A 119 6.60 4.89 -6.96
C GLU A 119 5.72 4.50 -5.77
N PHE A 120 6.26 3.69 -4.86
CA PHE A 120 5.63 3.45 -3.56
C PHE A 120 6.66 3.46 -2.43
N LEU A 121 6.19 3.75 -1.22
CA LEU A 121 6.96 3.59 0.02
C LEU A 121 6.41 2.41 0.81
N PHE A 122 7.23 1.40 1.04
CA PHE A 122 6.94 0.27 1.89
C PHE A 122 7.53 0.51 3.28
N LEU A 123 6.77 0.25 4.35
CA LEU A 123 7.24 0.39 5.73
C LEU A 123 6.81 -0.81 6.58
N ILE A 124 7.58 -1.10 7.63
CA ILE A 124 7.19 -2.06 8.68
C ILE A 124 7.11 -1.30 10.01
N ASN A 125 5.89 -1.11 10.52
CA ASN A 125 5.65 -0.37 11.75
C ASN A 125 5.75 -1.25 13.00
N ASP A 126 6.90 -1.89 13.13
CA ASP A 126 7.30 -2.68 14.29
C ASP A 126 8.83 -2.73 14.35
N ARG A 127 9.43 -1.90 15.21
CA ARG A 127 10.90 -1.82 15.34
C ARG A 127 11.51 -3.03 16.06
N LEU A 128 10.70 -3.81 16.79
CA LEU A 128 11.15 -5.03 17.44
C LEU A 128 11.29 -6.15 16.41
N LEU A 129 10.29 -6.27 15.53
CA LEU A 129 10.30 -7.24 14.43
C LEU A 129 11.28 -6.84 13.30
N ALA A 130 11.26 -5.56 12.91
CA ALA A 130 11.99 -5.01 11.77
C ALA A 130 12.73 -3.73 12.17
N PRO A 131 13.83 -3.82 12.95
CA PRO A 131 14.67 -2.67 13.24
C PRO A 131 15.20 -2.06 11.93
N ASN A 132 15.32 -0.73 11.85
CA ASN A 132 15.82 -0.10 10.64
C ASN A 132 17.33 -0.37 10.46
N SER A 133 17.66 -1.45 9.75
CA SER A 133 19.03 -1.94 9.59
C SER A 133 19.26 -2.52 8.20
N ALA A 134 20.52 -2.58 7.78
CA ALA A 134 20.90 -3.26 6.54
C ALA A 134 20.59 -4.77 6.55
N ALA A 135 20.52 -5.41 7.73
CA ALA A 135 20.13 -6.82 7.85
C ALA A 135 18.64 -7.00 7.54
N THR A 136 17.79 -6.17 8.14
CA THR A 136 16.35 -6.14 7.85
C THR A 136 16.08 -5.84 6.38
N PHE A 137 16.84 -4.93 5.77
CA PHE A 137 16.74 -4.67 4.34
C PHE A 137 17.04 -5.92 3.51
N ARG A 138 18.13 -6.65 3.78
CA ARG A 138 18.45 -7.91 3.09
C ARG A 138 17.37 -8.98 3.27
N ASP A 139 16.76 -9.07 4.46
CA ASP A 139 15.72 -10.06 4.75
C ASP A 139 14.40 -9.77 4.02
N VAL A 140 14.04 -8.49 3.88
CA VAL A 140 12.78 -8.05 3.25
C VAL A 140 12.89 -7.95 1.73
N SER A 141 14.07 -7.60 1.20
CA SER A 141 14.26 -7.31 -0.23
C SER A 141 13.75 -8.40 -1.17
N PRO A 142 13.99 -9.71 -0.94
CA PRO A 142 13.52 -10.75 -1.86
C PRO A 142 11.99 -10.82 -2.01
N ASP A 143 11.24 -10.57 -0.94
CA ASP A 143 9.78 -10.55 -1.00
C ASP A 143 9.27 -9.26 -1.66
N LEU A 144 9.93 -8.13 -1.38
CA LEU A 144 9.59 -6.83 -1.95
C LEU A 144 9.92 -6.75 -3.46
N GLU A 145 11.02 -7.35 -3.90
CA GLU A 145 11.37 -7.48 -5.32
C GLU A 145 10.32 -8.29 -6.08
N LYS A 146 9.84 -9.40 -5.50
CA LYS A 146 8.80 -10.22 -6.15
C LYS A 146 7.51 -9.45 -6.33
N ILE A 147 7.06 -8.69 -5.33
CA ILE A 147 5.82 -7.90 -5.46
C ILE A 147 6.02 -6.74 -6.45
N ALA A 148 7.17 -6.07 -6.43
CA ALA A 148 7.50 -5.01 -7.38
C ALA A 148 7.54 -5.53 -8.84
N LYS A 149 8.15 -6.69 -9.09
CA LYS A 149 8.15 -7.34 -10.42
C LYS A 149 6.73 -7.63 -10.92
N THR A 150 5.84 -8.08 -10.02
CA THR A 150 4.42 -8.29 -10.37
C THR A 150 3.75 -6.95 -10.69
N LEU A 151 3.83 -5.97 -9.79
CA LEU A 151 3.19 -4.66 -9.93
C LEU A 151 3.60 -3.96 -11.23
N TYR A 152 4.89 -4.01 -11.58
CA TYR A 152 5.44 -3.30 -12.73
C TYR A 152 5.53 -4.16 -14.00
N ALA A 153 4.81 -5.30 -14.06
CA ALA A 153 4.77 -6.18 -15.22
C ALA A 153 6.18 -6.51 -15.79
N GLY A 154 7.16 -6.71 -14.91
CA GLY A 154 8.55 -7.00 -15.27
C GLY A 154 9.41 -5.79 -15.66
N ALA A 155 8.89 -4.56 -15.66
CA ALA A 155 9.70 -3.37 -15.87
C ALA A 155 10.74 -3.19 -14.75
N GLU A 156 11.87 -2.56 -15.10
CA GLU A 156 12.95 -2.29 -14.15
C GLU A 156 12.53 -1.29 -13.07
N PHE A 157 13.06 -1.50 -11.86
CA PHE A 157 12.83 -0.62 -10.72
C PHE A 157 14.08 -0.53 -9.85
N LEU A 158 14.14 0.53 -9.06
CA LEU A 158 15.15 0.77 -8.04
C LEU A 158 14.53 0.65 -6.65
N MET A 159 15.32 0.16 -5.71
CA MET A 159 14.98 0.12 -4.29
C MET A 159 15.96 0.98 -3.51
N ASP A 160 15.44 1.90 -2.70
CA ASP A 160 16.21 2.83 -1.87
C ASP A 160 15.82 2.64 -0.40
N HIS A 161 16.82 2.34 0.43
CA HIS A 161 16.71 2.12 1.87
C HIS A 161 17.67 3.04 2.60
N ARG A 162 17.13 3.88 3.49
CA ARG A 162 17.93 4.73 4.37
C ARG A 162 18.14 4.03 5.71
N ASN A 163 19.40 3.67 5.98
CA ASN A 163 19.81 3.01 7.21
C ASN A 163 20.01 4.01 8.37
N ASP A 164 18.92 4.46 8.99
CA ASP A 164 18.92 5.31 10.19
C ASP A 164 18.09 4.65 11.30
N ALA A 165 18.76 4.15 12.35
CA ALA A 165 18.11 3.40 13.44
C ALA A 165 17.06 4.21 14.22
N ARG A 166 17.03 5.54 14.08
CA ARG A 166 16.02 6.41 14.71
C ARG A 166 14.71 6.43 13.92
N GLU A 167 14.75 6.03 12.66
CA GLU A 167 13.61 5.99 11.75
C GLU A 167 12.96 4.59 11.75
N ILE A 168 11.72 4.53 11.28
CA ILE A 168 11.05 3.27 10.98
C ILE A 168 11.73 2.60 9.77
N PHE A 169 11.74 1.27 9.71
CA PHE A 169 12.20 0.58 8.51
C PHE A 169 11.30 0.94 7.33
N ALA A 170 11.89 1.52 6.29
CA ALA A 170 11.19 1.95 5.10
C ALA A 170 12.04 1.71 3.85
N VAL A 171 11.40 1.25 2.79
CA VAL A 171 12.01 1.04 1.47
C VAL A 171 11.15 1.74 0.44
N LYS A 172 11.76 2.66 -0.30
CA LYS A 172 11.14 3.32 -1.44
C LYS A 172 11.46 2.50 -2.69
N VAL A 173 10.44 2.19 -3.48
CA VAL A 173 10.59 1.44 -4.73
C VAL A 173 10.07 2.32 -5.86
N LYS A 174 10.85 2.43 -6.94
CA LYS A 174 10.53 3.32 -8.05
C LYS A 174 10.87 2.70 -9.40
N SER A 175 9.91 2.73 -10.32
CA SER A 175 10.09 2.43 -11.74
C SER A 175 10.24 3.73 -12.55
N LEU A 176 10.92 3.63 -13.70
CA LEU A 176 10.91 4.69 -14.72
C LEU A 176 9.66 4.63 -15.60
N VAL A 177 8.97 3.50 -15.62
CA VAL A 177 7.71 3.31 -16.35
C VAL A 177 6.56 3.79 -15.48
N HIS A 178 5.67 4.58 -16.07
CA HIS A 178 4.43 5.00 -15.44
C HIS A 178 3.38 3.91 -15.52
N PHE A 179 2.59 3.78 -14.46
CA PHE A 179 1.45 2.88 -14.38
C PHE A 179 0.28 3.61 -13.73
N GLU A 180 -0.93 3.33 -14.20
CA GLU A 180 -2.16 3.74 -13.53
C GLU A 180 -2.49 2.78 -12.37
N VAL A 181 -3.24 3.27 -11.37
CA VAL A 181 -3.69 2.44 -10.23
C VAL A 181 -4.42 1.17 -10.69
N LEU A 182 -5.28 1.30 -11.71
CA LEU A 182 -6.02 0.17 -12.28
C LEU A 182 -5.11 -0.87 -12.94
N GLU A 183 -4.04 -0.44 -13.62
CA GLU A 183 -3.06 -1.36 -14.21
C GLU A 183 -2.34 -2.15 -13.12
N LEU A 184 -1.91 -1.49 -12.03
CA LEU A 184 -1.29 -2.16 -10.90
C LEU A 184 -2.24 -3.19 -10.24
N LEU A 185 -3.52 -2.85 -10.09
CA LEU A 185 -4.53 -3.78 -9.56
C LEU A 185 -4.72 -5.00 -10.45
N HIS A 186 -4.74 -4.81 -11.78
CA HIS A 186 -4.85 -5.88 -12.77
C HIS A 186 -3.62 -6.80 -12.73
N ASN A 187 -2.41 -6.24 -12.71
CA ASN A 187 -1.18 -7.01 -12.61
C ASN A 187 -1.13 -7.93 -11.37
N LEU A 188 -1.71 -7.49 -10.24
CA LEU A 188 -1.83 -8.31 -9.04
C LEU A 188 -2.90 -9.42 -9.17
N GLN A 189 -3.90 -9.28 -10.04
CA GLN A 189 -4.95 -10.30 -10.29
C GLN A 189 -4.42 -11.44 -11.14
N ASP A 190 -3.77 -11.14 -12.25
CA ASP A 190 -3.25 -12.13 -13.20
C ASP A 190 -2.30 -13.12 -12.54
N HIS A 191 -1.47 -12.65 -11.59
CA HIS A 191 -0.59 -13.52 -10.82
C HIS A 191 -1.34 -14.55 -9.94
N ARG A 192 -2.57 -14.25 -9.51
CA ARG A 192 -3.41 -15.21 -8.76
C ARG A 192 -4.08 -16.23 -9.67
N GLU A 193 -4.44 -15.85 -10.89
CA GLU A 193 -5.05 -16.75 -11.87
C GLU A 193 -4.03 -17.74 -12.44
N LEU A 194 -2.80 -17.29 -12.73
CA LEU A 194 -1.67 -18.16 -13.08
C LEU A 194 -1.37 -19.23 -12.01
N LYS A 195 -1.61 -18.93 -10.72
CA LYS A 195 -1.48 -19.93 -9.65
C LYS A 195 -2.63 -20.93 -9.61
N LYS A 196 -3.85 -20.56 -10.04
CA LYS A 196 -4.98 -21.49 -10.12
C LYS A 196 -4.82 -22.46 -11.30
N GLU A 197 -4.33 -21.98 -12.44
CA GLU A 197 -4.05 -22.82 -13.61
C GLU A 197 -2.79 -23.69 -13.44
N GLY A 198 -1.90 -23.40 -12.51
CA GLY A 198 -0.75 -24.26 -12.19
C GLY A 198 -1.03 -25.43 -11.24
N SER A 199 -2.25 -25.53 -10.70
CA SER A 199 -2.66 -26.54 -9.72
C SER A 199 -3.47 -27.68 -10.37
N TRP A 200 -2.92 -28.36 -11.37
CA TRP A 200 -3.50 -29.61 -11.90
C TRP A 200 -2.99 -30.80 -11.07
N ASP A 201 -3.85 -31.24 -10.17
CA ASP A 201 -4.11 -32.63 -9.74
C ASP A 201 -3.01 -33.69 -9.99
N THR A 202 -2.14 -33.92 -9.00
CA THR A 202 -1.26 -35.12 -8.93
C THR A 202 -1.94 -36.35 -8.31
N THR A 203 -3.28 -36.43 -8.26
CA THR A 203 -3.97 -37.60 -7.68
C THR A 203 -4.90 -38.28 -8.67
N ARG A 204 -4.36 -38.67 -9.83
CA ARG A 204 -4.99 -39.71 -10.66
C ARG A 204 -3.97 -40.68 -11.25
N SER A 205 -3.41 -41.49 -10.38
CA SER A 205 -2.73 -42.74 -10.75
C SER A 205 -2.80 -43.70 -9.55
N LEU A 206 -3.08 -44.97 -9.84
CA LEU A 206 -3.41 -46.11 -8.96
C LEU A 206 -4.93 -46.25 -8.76
N SER A 207 -5.62 -47.29 -9.22
CA SER A 207 -5.25 -48.52 -9.92
C SER A 207 -6.52 -49.14 -10.53
N LYS A 208 -6.30 -50.09 -11.45
CA LYS A 208 -7.29 -51.01 -12.03
C LYS A 208 -8.12 -51.75 -11.00
#